data_AF-A0A1S3DBV1-F1
#
_entry.id   AF-A0A1S3DBV1-F1
#
_cell.length_a   1.000
_cell.length_b   1.000
_cell.length_c   1.000
_cell.angle_alpha   90.00
_cell.angle_beta   90.00
_cell.angle_gamma   90.00
#
_symmetry.space_group_name_H-M   'P 1'
#
loop_
_entity.id
_entity.type
_entity.pdbx_description
1 polymer ?
#
loop_
_entity_poly.entity_id
_entity_poly.type
_entity_poly.pdbx_seq_one_letter_code
_entity_poly.pdbx_strand_id
1 'polypeptide(L)'
;MLSFSSRGQAYFHDNYFAMFVAKLSGLVVILAVPSILKVLIMTGKSAEPVTAFKRYLDTILHMLQWYNGNMVDTKSSLHKSMMEVRGKHCAASKSAESSQFGPISQQDMALTQFGFMGFALIQAEYLGIQGTEEDVEGFLHVWRTVGHFMGIKDRYNLCHLSDNLTESKKCCNIIRDKMFKPLMENPHEDFPSMCTALLLGIKAFVPSNDPEGFLLFTKFLCGIDVNIAKLDVYGRMRHHS
;
A
#
# COMPACT_ATOMS: atom_id res chain seq x y z
N MET A 1 -4.50 -12.34 27.48
CA MET A 1 -3.40 -12.09 26.52
C MET A 1 -3.99 -12.21 25.13
N LEU A 2 -4.00 -11.13 24.33
CA LEU A 2 -4.50 -11.18 22.95
C LEU A 2 -3.57 -12.07 22.11
N SER A 3 -4.12 -12.76 21.11
CA SER A 3 -3.25 -13.38 20.09
C SER A 3 -2.47 -12.29 19.35
N PHE A 4 -1.26 -12.58 18.85
CA PHE A 4 -0.47 -11.61 18.07
C PHE A 4 -1.27 -10.99 16.91
N SER A 5 -2.08 -11.80 16.22
CA SER A 5 -2.98 -11.32 15.17
C SER A 5 -4.03 -10.33 15.70
N SER A 6 -4.66 -10.64 16.84
CA SER A 6 -5.65 -9.74 17.46
C SER A 6 -5.03 -8.42 17.93
N ARG A 7 -3.78 -8.46 18.39
CA ARG A 7 -3.02 -7.27 18.76
C ARG A 7 -2.69 -6.40 17.54
N GLY A 8 -2.22 -7.01 16.45
CA GLY A 8 -1.99 -6.30 15.19
C GLY A 8 -3.25 -5.70 14.57
N GLN A 9 -4.39 -6.37 14.74
CA GLN A 9 -5.70 -5.84 14.36
C GLN A 9 -6.11 -4.65 15.24
N ALA A 10 -5.92 -4.73 16.56
CA ALA A 10 -6.16 -3.61 17.47
C ALA A 10 -5.28 -2.39 17.14
N TYR A 11 -3.98 -2.60 16.91
CA TYR A 11 -3.05 -1.55 16.48
C TYR A 11 -3.51 -0.82 15.21
N PHE A 12 -4.07 -1.54 14.24
CA PHE A 12 -4.67 -0.93 13.07
C PHE A 12 -5.89 -0.07 13.42
N HIS A 13 -6.78 -0.54 14.29
CA HIS A 13 -7.98 0.19 14.70
C HIS A 13 -7.67 1.43 15.53
N ASP A 14 -6.66 1.37 16.41
CA ASP A 14 -6.22 2.51 17.22
C ASP A 14 -5.58 3.61 16.35
N ASN A 15 -5.11 3.26 15.15
CA ASN A 15 -4.45 4.16 14.19
C ASN A 15 -5.20 4.26 12.85
N TYR A 16 -6.51 3.98 12.84
CA TYR A 16 -7.28 3.66 11.65
C TYR A 16 -7.09 4.67 10.48
N PHE A 17 -7.26 5.97 10.75
CA PHE A 17 -7.10 7.01 9.73
C PHE A 17 -5.66 7.07 9.18
N ALA A 18 -4.66 7.12 10.06
CA ALA A 18 -3.25 7.18 9.67
C ALA A 18 -2.82 5.93 8.90
N MET A 19 -3.34 4.75 9.26
CA MET A 19 -3.11 3.50 8.55
C MET A 19 -3.63 3.53 7.11
N PHE A 20 -4.78 4.15 6.87
CA PHE A 20 -5.30 4.34 5.52
C PHE A 20 -4.50 5.36 4.72
N VAL A 21 -4.05 6.46 5.33
CA VAL A 21 -3.15 7.43 4.69
C VAL A 21 -1.83 6.75 4.29
N ALA A 22 -1.26 5.92 5.16
CA ALA A 22 -0.05 5.14 4.87
C ALA A 22 -0.25 4.20 3.68
N LYS A 23 -1.38 3.49 3.64
CA LYS A 23 -1.74 2.58 2.54
C LYS A 23 -1.99 3.30 1.23
N LEU A 24 -2.64 4.46 1.26
CA LEU A 24 -2.85 5.28 0.07
C LEU A 24 -1.52 5.80 -0.49
N SER A 25 -0.62 6.28 0.37
CA SER A 25 0.75 6.65 -0.02
C SER A 25 1.49 5.46 -0.62
N GLY A 26 1.30 4.28 -0.03
CA GLY A 26 1.82 3.04 -0.58
C GLY A 26 1.27 2.66 -1.95
N LEU A 27 -0.04 2.84 -2.17
CA LEU A 27 -0.68 2.65 -3.48
C LEU A 27 -0.11 3.62 -4.52
N VAL A 28 0.19 4.86 -4.15
CA VAL A 28 0.85 5.82 -5.04
C VAL A 28 2.23 5.31 -5.43
N VAL A 29 3.08 4.87 -4.49
CA VAL A 29 4.45 4.44 -4.86
C VAL A 29 4.51 3.14 -5.65
N ILE A 30 3.57 2.22 -5.46
CA ILE A 30 3.53 1.00 -6.29
C ILE A 30 3.11 1.30 -7.74
N LEU A 31 2.37 2.39 -7.99
CA LEU A 31 2.10 2.86 -9.36
C LEU A 31 3.36 3.31 -10.07
N ALA A 32 4.42 3.69 -9.34
CA ALA A 32 5.69 4.07 -9.95
C ALA A 32 6.50 2.84 -10.41
N VAL A 33 6.11 1.61 -10.03
CA VAL A 33 6.78 0.38 -10.46
C VAL A 33 6.25 -0.06 -11.83
N PRO A 34 7.06 -0.05 -12.91
CA PRO A 34 6.55 -0.25 -14.27
C PRO A 34 5.85 -1.59 -14.51
N SER A 35 6.35 -2.68 -13.93
CA SER A 35 5.72 -4.01 -14.01
C SER A 35 4.33 -4.03 -13.38
N ILE A 36 4.17 -3.39 -12.23
CA ILE A 36 2.89 -3.27 -11.54
C ILE A 36 1.96 -2.35 -12.33
N LEU A 37 2.42 -1.14 -12.67
CA LEU A 37 1.66 -0.12 -13.39
C LEU A 37 1.04 -0.68 -14.68
N LYS A 38 1.84 -1.41 -15.46
CA LYS A 38 1.41 -2.04 -16.71
C LYS A 38 0.27 -3.03 -16.52
N VAL A 39 0.31 -3.85 -15.47
CA VAL A 39 -0.80 -4.76 -15.12
C VAL A 39 -2.05 -3.96 -14.75
N LEU A 40 -1.91 -2.86 -13.99
CA LEU A 40 -3.07 -2.05 -13.60
C LEU A 40 -3.72 -1.35 -14.80
N ILE A 41 -2.93 -0.83 -15.75
CA ILE A 41 -3.41 -0.25 -17.01
C ILE A 41 -4.15 -1.31 -17.83
N MET A 42 -3.53 -2.48 -18.01
CA MET A 42 -4.10 -3.61 -18.75
C MET A 42 -5.49 -4.03 -18.21
N THR A 43 -5.69 -3.95 -16.89
CA THR A 43 -7.01 -4.34 -16.33
C THR A 43 -8.15 -3.41 -16.73
N GLY A 44 -7.86 -2.17 -17.16
CA GLY A 44 -8.87 -1.17 -17.49
C GLY A 44 -9.72 -0.68 -16.31
N LYS A 45 -9.34 -1.03 -15.08
CA LYS A 45 -10.13 -0.76 -13.85
C LYS A 45 -9.63 0.44 -13.05
N SER A 46 -8.73 1.25 -13.59
CA SER A 46 -8.06 2.32 -12.81
C SER A 46 -7.67 3.56 -13.60
N ALA A 47 -7.94 3.61 -14.91
CA ALA A 47 -7.53 4.73 -15.75
C ALA A 47 -8.38 5.99 -15.50
N GLU A 48 -9.64 5.82 -15.07
CA GLU A 48 -10.58 6.92 -14.83
C GLU A 48 -10.96 7.03 -13.35
N PRO A 49 -11.19 8.24 -12.80
CA PRO A 49 -11.51 8.43 -11.38
C PRO A 49 -12.63 7.54 -10.84
N VAL A 50 -13.71 7.36 -11.61
CA VAL A 50 -14.85 6.51 -11.21
C VAL A 50 -14.48 5.02 -11.18
N THR A 51 -13.68 4.56 -12.15
CA THR A 51 -13.23 3.16 -12.20
C THR A 51 -12.20 2.89 -11.10
N ALA A 52 -11.27 3.83 -10.89
CA ALA A 52 -10.33 3.82 -9.79
C ALA A 52 -11.05 3.77 -8.44
N PHE A 53 -12.03 4.66 -8.21
CA PHE A 53 -12.85 4.66 -6.99
C PHE A 53 -13.45 3.27 -6.70
N LYS A 54 -14.12 2.65 -7.68
CA LYS A 54 -14.73 1.32 -7.50
C LYS A 54 -13.70 0.27 -7.11
N ARG A 55 -12.54 0.26 -7.77
CA ARG A 55 -11.46 -0.68 -7.48
C ARG A 55 -10.86 -0.47 -6.09
N TYR A 56 -10.57 0.77 -5.72
CA TYR A 56 -9.92 1.05 -4.45
C TYR A 56 -10.90 0.94 -3.28
N LEU A 57 -12.20 1.16 -3.50
CA LEU A 57 -13.25 0.79 -2.54
C LEU A 57 -13.29 -0.73 -2.32
N ASP A 58 -13.27 -1.55 -3.37
CA ASP A 58 -13.18 -3.01 -3.24
C ASP A 58 -11.94 -3.43 -2.42
N THR A 59 -10.81 -2.76 -2.66
CA THR A 59 -9.56 -2.97 -1.90
C THR A 59 -9.73 -2.60 -0.42
N ILE A 60 -10.36 -1.47 -0.10
CA ILE A 60 -10.66 -1.06 1.29
C ILE A 60 -11.57 -2.09 1.96
N LEU A 61 -12.64 -2.54 1.30
CA LEU A 61 -13.57 -3.53 1.86
C LEU A 61 -12.88 -4.86 2.15
N HIS A 62 -12.02 -5.35 1.26
CA HIS A 62 -11.21 -6.54 1.52
C HIS A 62 -10.28 -6.34 2.73
N MET A 63 -9.55 -5.22 2.79
CA MET A 63 -8.68 -4.92 3.92
C MET A 63 -9.44 -4.87 5.25
N LEU A 64 -10.63 -4.25 5.29
CA LEU A 64 -11.45 -4.21 6.49
C LEU A 64 -11.89 -5.61 6.93
N GLN A 65 -12.22 -6.50 5.99
CA GLN A 65 -12.48 -7.90 6.33
C GLN A 65 -11.24 -8.57 6.93
N TRP A 66 -10.04 -8.20 6.48
CA TRP A 66 -8.79 -8.73 7.04
C TRP A 66 -8.51 -8.22 8.45
N TYR A 67 -8.79 -6.95 8.74
CA TYR A 67 -8.59 -6.41 10.09
C TYR A 67 -9.71 -6.73 11.08
N ASN A 68 -10.87 -7.19 10.60
CA ASN A 68 -12.03 -7.53 11.46
C ASN A 68 -12.30 -9.02 11.60
N GLY A 69 -11.69 -9.86 10.75
CA GLY A 69 -11.94 -11.31 10.74
C GLY A 69 -10.96 -12.12 11.59
N ASN A 70 -11.31 -13.38 11.86
CA ASN A 70 -10.45 -14.32 12.56
C ASN A 70 -9.38 -14.89 11.60
N MET A 71 -8.12 -14.53 11.82
CA MET A 71 -6.96 -14.96 11.01
C MET A 71 -6.64 -16.47 11.12
N VAL A 72 -7.09 -17.14 12.19
CA VAL A 72 -6.79 -18.55 12.47
C VAL A 72 -7.86 -19.46 11.85
N ASP A 73 -9.09 -18.98 11.72
CA ASP A 73 -10.20 -19.75 11.15
C ASP A 73 -10.20 -19.68 9.62
N THR A 74 -9.91 -20.81 8.98
CA THR A 74 -9.92 -20.96 7.51
C THR A 74 -11.32 -20.90 6.90
N LYS A 75 -12.38 -20.95 7.72
CA LYS A 75 -13.77 -20.78 7.25
C LYS A 75 -14.26 -19.33 7.38
N SER A 76 -13.45 -18.45 7.97
CA SER A 76 -13.79 -17.04 8.18
C SER A 76 -14.03 -16.29 6.87
N SER A 77 -14.80 -15.19 6.96
CA SER A 77 -14.96 -14.23 5.86
C SER A 77 -13.61 -13.66 5.38
N LEU A 78 -12.68 -13.45 6.30
CA LEU A 78 -11.30 -13.06 6.02
C LEU A 78 -10.61 -14.04 5.10
N HIS A 79 -10.64 -15.34 5.41
CA HIS A 79 -9.97 -16.34 4.58
C HIS A 79 -10.58 -16.40 3.16
N LYS A 80 -11.92 -16.32 3.06
CA LYS A 80 -12.62 -16.23 1.76
C LYS A 80 -12.17 -15.00 0.97
N SER A 81 -12.11 -13.84 1.62
CA SER A 81 -11.65 -12.57 1.05
C SER A 81 -10.19 -12.66 0.55
N MET A 82 -9.29 -13.26 1.34
CA MET A 82 -7.90 -13.50 0.93
C MET A 82 -7.80 -14.38 -0.32
N MET A 83 -8.57 -15.47 -0.36
CA MET A 83 -8.58 -16.37 -1.51
C MET A 83 -9.20 -15.74 -2.76
N GLU A 84 -10.20 -14.87 -2.60
CA GLU A 84 -10.76 -14.09 -3.70
C GLU A 84 -9.72 -13.14 -4.29
N VAL A 85 -9.02 -12.35 -3.45
CA VAL A 85 -7.98 -11.43 -3.91
C VAL A 85 -6.81 -12.19 -4.53
N ARG A 86 -6.38 -13.32 -3.95
CA ARG A 86 -5.39 -14.20 -4.58
C ARG A 86 -5.86 -14.67 -5.95
N GLY A 87 -7.14 -15.06 -6.09
CA GLY A 87 -7.74 -15.42 -7.36
C GLY A 87 -7.69 -14.27 -8.38
N LYS A 88 -8.03 -13.05 -7.97
CA LYS A 88 -7.93 -11.82 -8.79
C LYS A 88 -6.48 -11.60 -9.26
N HIS A 89 -5.48 -11.73 -8.40
CA HIS A 89 -4.07 -11.62 -8.77
C HIS A 89 -3.62 -12.73 -9.72
N CYS A 90 -4.00 -13.99 -9.48
CA CYS A 90 -3.71 -15.10 -10.39
C CYS A 90 -4.31 -14.88 -11.78
N ALA A 91 -5.55 -14.39 -11.86
CA ALA A 91 -6.21 -14.09 -13.13
C ALA A 91 -5.52 -12.92 -13.86
N ALA A 92 -5.16 -11.86 -13.14
CA ALA A 92 -4.40 -10.74 -13.70
C ALA A 92 -3.01 -11.18 -14.20
N SER A 93 -2.32 -12.04 -13.44
CA SER A 93 -1.02 -12.60 -13.83
C SER A 93 -1.10 -13.42 -15.11
N LYS A 94 -2.12 -14.28 -15.25
CA LYS A 94 -2.35 -15.03 -16.49
C LYS A 94 -2.65 -14.11 -17.66
N SER A 95 -3.46 -13.07 -17.44
CA SER A 95 -3.79 -12.09 -18.49
C SER A 95 -2.57 -11.29 -18.94
N ALA A 96 -1.68 -10.93 -18.00
CA ALA A 96 -0.43 -10.23 -18.28
C ALA A 96 0.53 -11.13 -19.08
N GLU A 97 0.63 -12.40 -18.71
CA GLU A 97 1.42 -13.40 -19.45
C GLU A 97 0.88 -13.60 -20.88
N SER A 98 -0.44 -13.76 -21.04
CA SER A 98 -1.09 -13.83 -22.37
C SER A 98 -0.87 -12.56 -23.21
N SER A 99 -0.71 -11.41 -22.57
CA SER A 99 -0.45 -10.12 -23.23
C SER A 99 1.05 -9.86 -23.46
N GLN A 100 1.92 -10.85 -23.26
CA GLN A 100 3.38 -10.74 -23.40
C GLN A 100 4.03 -9.73 -22.44
N PHE A 101 3.38 -9.45 -21.30
CA PHE A 101 3.92 -8.55 -20.27
C PHE A 101 4.72 -9.30 -19.19
N GLY A 102 4.65 -10.63 -19.22
CA GLY A 102 5.16 -11.50 -18.16
C GLY A 102 4.15 -11.65 -17.01
N PRO A 103 4.28 -12.70 -16.19
CA PRO A 103 3.44 -12.90 -15.03
C PRO A 103 3.77 -11.90 -13.91
N ILE A 104 2.85 -11.71 -12.97
CA ILE A 104 3.11 -10.96 -11.73
C ILE A 104 4.21 -11.70 -10.95
N SER A 105 5.33 -11.03 -10.72
CA SER A 105 6.49 -11.63 -10.07
C SER A 105 6.36 -11.65 -8.54
N GLN A 106 7.20 -12.44 -7.87
CA GLN A 106 7.30 -12.40 -6.40
C GLN A 106 7.81 -11.04 -5.90
N GLN A 107 8.64 -10.35 -6.69
CA GLN A 107 9.06 -8.99 -6.41
C GLN A 107 7.87 -8.03 -6.45
N ASP A 108 7.01 -8.11 -7.46
CA ASP A 108 5.81 -7.27 -7.56
C ASP A 108 4.89 -7.48 -6.35
N MET A 109 4.71 -8.73 -5.92
CA MET A 109 3.92 -9.06 -4.74
C MET A 109 4.56 -8.53 -3.44
N ALA A 110 5.88 -8.61 -3.29
CA ALA A 110 6.60 -8.07 -2.12
C ALA A 110 6.58 -6.53 -2.09
N LEU A 111 6.76 -5.86 -3.23
CA LEU A 111 6.63 -4.40 -3.34
C LEU A 111 5.18 -3.95 -3.07
N THR A 112 4.20 -4.74 -3.51
CA THR A 112 2.79 -4.51 -3.16
C THR A 112 2.56 -4.68 -1.66
N GLN A 113 3.16 -5.69 -1.02
CA GLN A 113 3.10 -5.86 0.43
C GLN A 113 3.70 -4.64 1.16
N PHE A 114 4.85 -4.12 0.70
CA PHE A 114 5.38 -2.83 1.19
C PHE A 114 4.34 -1.72 1.06
N GLY A 115 3.67 -1.59 -0.09
CA GLY A 115 2.64 -0.56 -0.29
C GLY A 115 1.59 -0.54 0.83
N PHE A 116 1.20 -1.69 1.36
CA PHE A 116 0.14 -1.70 2.39
C PHE A 116 0.63 -1.61 3.84
N MET A 117 1.92 -1.80 4.11
CA MET A 117 2.45 -1.87 5.49
C MET A 117 3.78 -1.12 5.72
N GLY A 118 4.58 -0.93 4.69
CA GLY A 118 5.94 -0.40 4.76
C GLY A 118 6.00 1.03 5.28
N PHE A 119 5.17 1.95 4.78
CA PHE A 119 5.15 3.33 5.30
C PHE A 119 4.64 3.41 6.73
N ALA A 120 3.62 2.62 7.09
CA ALA A 120 3.16 2.54 8.48
C ALA A 120 4.27 2.04 9.41
N LEU A 121 5.20 1.23 8.90
CA LEU A 121 6.34 0.69 9.64
C LEU A 121 7.52 1.67 9.78
N ILE A 122 7.90 2.34 8.69
CA ILE A 122 9.14 3.15 8.65
C ILE A 122 8.91 4.66 8.69
N GLN A 123 7.66 5.12 8.60
CA GLN A 123 7.27 6.54 8.67
C GLN A 123 6.18 6.79 9.73
N ALA A 124 6.10 5.93 10.76
CA ALA A 124 5.07 6.00 11.80
C ALA A 124 4.99 7.39 12.45
N GLU A 125 6.14 8.00 12.76
CA GLU A 125 6.23 9.33 13.37
C GLU A 125 5.56 10.41 12.52
N TYR A 126 5.92 10.52 11.24
CA TYR A 126 5.34 11.51 10.32
C TYR A 126 3.86 11.27 10.04
N LEU A 127 3.40 10.03 10.16
CA LEU A 127 2.00 9.64 9.98
C LEU A 127 1.19 9.78 11.28
N GLY A 128 1.82 10.09 12.41
CA GLY A 128 1.18 10.16 13.71
C GLY A 128 0.69 8.80 14.23
N ILE A 129 1.28 7.70 13.77
CA ILE A 129 0.93 6.34 14.19
C ILE A 129 1.60 6.05 15.54
N GLN A 130 0.81 5.59 16.51
CA GLN A 130 1.23 5.33 17.89
C GLN A 130 1.03 3.86 18.26
N GLY A 131 1.97 3.31 19.04
CA GLY A 131 1.85 1.96 19.61
C GLY A 131 3.16 1.47 20.19
N THR A 132 3.08 0.38 20.96
CA THR A 132 4.24 -0.31 21.53
C THR A 132 4.94 -1.17 20.47
N GLU A 133 6.18 -1.56 20.73
CA GLU A 133 6.93 -2.47 19.85
C GLU A 133 6.14 -3.77 19.58
N GLU A 134 5.57 -4.35 20.63
CA GLU A 134 4.71 -5.54 20.56
C GLU A 134 3.45 -5.34 19.69
N ASP A 135 2.90 -4.11 19.63
CA ASP A 135 1.77 -3.79 18.74
C ASP A 135 2.21 -3.84 17.27
N VAL A 136 3.40 -3.29 16.99
CA VAL A 136 3.99 -3.31 15.65
C VAL A 136 4.37 -4.73 15.23
N GLU A 137 4.86 -5.56 16.14
CA GLU A 137 5.08 -6.99 15.88
C GLU A 137 3.79 -7.73 15.55
N GLY A 138 2.71 -7.46 16.28
CA GLY A 138 1.38 -7.96 15.94
C GLY A 138 0.93 -7.52 14.54
N PHE A 139 1.20 -6.27 14.17
CA PHE A 139 0.91 -5.76 12.82
C PHE A 139 1.74 -6.46 11.74
N LEU A 140 3.03 -6.71 11.98
CA LEU A 140 3.87 -7.49 11.08
C LEU A 140 3.38 -8.93 10.96
N HIS A 141 2.91 -9.54 12.05
CA HIS A 141 2.30 -10.87 12.03
C HIS A 141 1.07 -10.92 11.13
N VAL A 142 0.19 -9.91 11.21
CA VAL A 142 -0.96 -9.77 10.29
C VAL A 142 -0.49 -9.76 8.83
N TRP A 143 0.48 -8.91 8.49
CA TRP A 143 0.97 -8.78 7.12
C TRP A 143 1.79 -9.97 6.63
N ARG A 144 2.44 -10.71 7.53
CA ARG A 144 3.06 -12.00 7.24
C ARG A 144 2.02 -13.00 6.76
N THR A 145 0.92 -13.12 7.51
CA THR A 145 -0.20 -14.00 7.20
C THR A 145 -0.87 -13.60 5.88
N VAL A 146 -1.08 -12.30 5.65
CA VAL A 146 -1.57 -11.79 4.36
C VAL A 146 -0.62 -12.21 3.23
N GLY A 147 0.68 -11.98 3.35
CA GLY A 147 1.68 -12.35 2.34
C GLY A 147 1.67 -13.84 2.02
N HIS A 148 1.57 -14.69 3.04
CA HIS A 148 1.46 -16.14 2.88
C HIS A 148 0.22 -16.54 2.08
N PHE A 149 -0.97 -16.03 2.46
CA PHE A 149 -2.21 -16.35 1.74
C PHE A 149 -2.21 -15.83 0.31
N MET A 150 -1.59 -14.68 0.07
CA MET A 150 -1.40 -14.10 -1.28
C MET A 150 -0.41 -14.90 -2.14
N GLY A 151 0.30 -15.88 -1.58
CA GLY A 151 1.24 -16.73 -2.32
C GLY A 151 2.65 -16.13 -2.44
N ILE A 152 3.01 -15.19 -1.56
CA ILE A 152 4.40 -14.74 -1.42
C ILE A 152 5.19 -15.85 -0.73
N LYS A 153 6.24 -16.36 -1.38
CA LYS A 153 7.14 -17.35 -0.78
C LYS A 153 7.81 -16.73 0.44
N ASP A 154 8.01 -17.52 1.49
CA ASP A 154 8.52 -17.00 2.77
C ASP A 154 9.80 -16.16 2.62
N ARG A 155 10.75 -16.59 1.79
CA ARG A 155 12.00 -15.84 1.50
C ARG A 155 11.81 -14.45 0.86
N TYR A 156 10.62 -14.15 0.32
CA TYR A 156 10.26 -12.88 -0.30
C TYR A 156 9.23 -12.10 0.52
N ASN A 157 8.65 -12.71 1.56
CA ASN A 157 7.69 -12.05 2.44
C ASN A 157 8.46 -11.07 3.34
N LEU A 158 8.12 -9.79 3.30
CA LEU A 158 8.83 -8.75 4.03
C LEU A 158 8.69 -8.87 5.55
N CYS A 159 7.76 -9.73 6.01
CA CYS A 159 7.47 -10.01 7.41
C CYS A 159 7.90 -11.45 7.82
N HIS A 160 8.86 -12.10 7.14
CA HIS A 160 9.24 -13.50 7.43
C HIS A 160 10.02 -13.70 8.75
N LEU A 161 10.13 -14.97 9.16
CA LEU A 161 10.58 -15.45 10.48
C LEU A 161 12.09 -15.35 10.72
N SER A 162 12.49 -14.27 11.39
CA SER A 162 13.36 -14.27 12.57
C SER A 162 13.17 -12.90 13.23
N ASP A 163 13.08 -12.86 14.55
CA ASP A 163 12.79 -11.64 15.30
C ASP A 163 13.57 -10.44 14.77
N ASN A 164 12.89 -9.31 14.57
CA ASN A 164 12.78 -8.39 15.70
C ASN A 164 12.23 -6.99 15.31
N LEU A 165 11.32 -6.86 14.33
CA LEU A 165 10.88 -5.56 13.79
C LEU A 165 11.98 -4.78 13.02
N THR A 166 13.22 -4.82 13.49
CA THR A 166 14.42 -4.16 12.98
C THR A 166 14.76 -4.61 11.56
N GLU A 167 14.70 -5.92 11.28
CA GLU A 167 14.98 -6.44 9.94
C GLU A 167 13.91 -6.00 8.93
N SER A 168 12.63 -6.11 9.30
CA SER A 168 11.53 -5.62 8.45
C SER A 168 11.65 -4.12 8.21
N LYS A 169 11.98 -3.31 9.23
CA LYS A 169 12.27 -1.87 9.08
C LYS A 169 13.45 -1.64 8.14
N LYS A 170 14.55 -2.39 8.29
CA LYS A 170 15.74 -2.27 7.43
C LYS A 170 15.42 -2.60 5.98
N CYS A 171 14.74 -3.71 5.72
CA CYS A 171 14.28 -4.09 4.39
C CYS A 171 13.36 -3.04 3.78
N CYS A 172 12.40 -2.52 4.54
CA CYS A 172 11.50 -1.46 4.09
C CYS A 172 12.27 -0.16 3.77
N ASN A 173 13.24 0.25 4.59
CA ASN A 173 14.10 1.39 4.28
C ASN A 173 14.91 1.17 2.99
N ILE A 174 15.49 -0.02 2.79
CA ILE A 174 16.20 -0.36 1.55
C ILE A 174 15.27 -0.26 0.34
N ILE A 175 14.07 -0.82 0.43
CA ILE A 175 13.07 -0.75 -0.65
C ILE A 175 12.67 0.70 -0.92
N ARG A 176 12.40 1.51 0.12
CA ARG A 176 12.11 2.93 -0.02
C ARG A 176 13.23 3.65 -0.77
N ASP A 177 14.47 3.49 -0.34
CA ASP A 177 15.61 4.28 -0.82
C ASP A 177 16.14 3.81 -2.19
N LYS A 178 16.12 2.49 -2.43
CA LYS A 178 16.72 1.88 -3.63
C LYS A 178 15.71 1.60 -4.74
N MET A 179 14.42 1.47 -4.42
CA MET A 179 13.36 1.21 -5.39
C MET A 179 12.44 2.41 -5.54
N PHE A 180 11.70 2.78 -4.48
CA PHE A 180 10.63 3.76 -4.62
C PHE A 180 11.13 5.19 -4.83
N LYS A 181 12.18 5.63 -4.13
CA LYS A 181 12.71 6.98 -4.29
C LYS A 181 13.13 7.28 -5.74
N PRO A 182 13.99 6.47 -6.40
CA PRO A 182 14.34 6.71 -7.80
C PRO A 182 13.14 6.68 -8.75
N LEU A 183 12.19 5.76 -8.53
CA LEU A 183 10.98 5.65 -9.34
C LEU A 183 10.04 6.85 -9.16
N MET A 184 9.99 7.44 -7.97
CA MET A 184 9.15 8.62 -7.69
C MET A 184 9.81 9.94 -8.13
N GLU A 185 11.14 9.97 -8.25
CA GLU A 185 11.89 11.06 -8.86
C GLU A 185 11.72 11.06 -10.38
N ASN A 186 11.79 9.88 -11.02
CA ASN A 186 11.70 9.70 -12.46
C ASN A 186 10.68 8.60 -12.83
N PRO A 187 9.37 8.85 -12.65
CA PRO A 187 8.35 7.85 -12.91
C PRO A 187 8.10 7.62 -14.41
N HIS A 188 7.52 6.48 -14.74
CA HIS A 188 7.03 6.18 -16.10
C HIS A 188 6.01 7.22 -16.58
N GLU A 189 5.91 7.44 -17.90
CA GLU A 189 5.01 8.45 -18.49
C GLU A 189 3.53 8.25 -18.17
N ASP A 190 3.11 7.01 -17.93
CA ASP A 190 1.74 6.67 -17.53
C ASP A 190 1.45 6.88 -16.03
N PHE A 191 2.48 7.10 -15.21
CA PHE A 191 2.28 7.26 -13.76
C PHE A 191 1.40 8.46 -13.41
N PRO A 192 1.60 9.68 -13.97
CA PRO A 192 0.81 10.85 -13.58
C PRO A 192 -0.69 10.66 -13.82
N SER A 193 -1.11 10.05 -14.93
CA SER A 193 -2.52 9.84 -15.25
C SER A 193 -3.17 8.86 -14.28
N MET A 194 -2.52 7.71 -14.05
CA MET A 194 -3.00 6.67 -13.12
C MET A 194 -3.00 7.15 -11.67
N CYS A 195 -1.99 7.92 -11.25
CA CYS A 195 -1.93 8.54 -9.93
C CYS A 195 -3.05 9.57 -9.75
N THR A 196 -3.29 10.40 -10.76
CA THR A 196 -4.38 11.38 -10.74
C THR A 196 -5.75 10.70 -10.64
N ALA A 197 -5.99 9.65 -11.43
CA ALA A 197 -7.22 8.88 -11.38
C ALA A 197 -7.45 8.24 -9.99
N LEU A 198 -6.40 7.66 -9.38
CA LEU A 198 -6.44 7.15 -8.00
C LEU A 198 -6.83 8.25 -7.01
N LEU A 199 -6.09 9.36 -6.99
CA LEU A 199 -6.25 10.41 -5.98
C LEU A 199 -7.57 11.17 -6.12
N LEU A 200 -8.03 11.40 -7.36
CA LEU A 200 -9.36 11.97 -7.62
C LEU A 200 -10.47 10.99 -7.26
N GLY A 201 -10.32 9.70 -7.56
CA GLY A 201 -11.29 8.66 -7.18
C GLY A 201 -11.50 8.60 -5.67
N ILE A 202 -10.43 8.73 -4.88
CA ILE A 202 -10.50 8.75 -3.41
C ILE A 202 -11.22 9.99 -2.85
N LYS A 203 -11.35 11.10 -3.60
CA LYS A 203 -12.07 12.29 -3.12
C LYS A 203 -13.54 12.01 -2.78
N ALA A 204 -14.12 10.95 -3.33
CA ALA A 204 -15.47 10.51 -2.95
C ALA A 204 -15.57 10.04 -1.48
N PHE A 205 -14.45 9.57 -0.88
CA PHE A 205 -14.35 9.22 0.55
C PHE A 205 -13.73 10.33 1.39
N VAL A 206 -12.72 11.01 0.84
CA VAL A 206 -11.97 12.07 1.53
C VAL A 206 -12.05 13.35 0.69
N PRO A 207 -13.14 14.13 0.81
CA PRO A 207 -13.34 15.31 -0.05
C PRO A 207 -12.22 16.34 0.01
N SER A 208 -11.53 16.41 1.15
CA SER A 208 -10.36 17.27 1.38
C SER A 208 -9.07 16.77 0.75
N ASN A 209 -9.06 15.58 0.12
CA ASN A 209 -7.88 15.05 -0.54
C ASN A 209 -7.51 15.91 -1.75
N ASP A 210 -6.36 16.55 -1.65
CA ASP A 210 -5.75 17.31 -2.74
C ASP A 210 -4.67 16.46 -3.42
N PRO A 211 -4.83 16.09 -4.71
CA PRO A 211 -3.93 15.15 -5.39
C PRO A 211 -2.47 15.60 -5.43
N GLU A 212 -2.20 16.88 -5.69
CA GLU A 212 -0.83 17.39 -5.76
C GLU A 212 -0.15 17.35 -4.40
N GLY A 213 -0.85 17.82 -3.36
CA GLY A 213 -0.37 17.81 -1.98
C GLY A 213 -0.15 16.39 -1.48
N PHE A 214 -1.05 15.46 -1.80
CA PHE A 214 -0.90 14.06 -1.42
C PHE A 214 0.29 13.39 -2.13
N LEU A 215 0.50 13.70 -3.42
CA LEU A 215 1.67 13.22 -4.16
C LEU A 215 2.97 13.78 -3.57
N LEU A 216 3.00 15.08 -3.23
CA LEU A 216 4.16 15.70 -2.56
C LEU A 216 4.42 15.06 -1.18
N PHE A 217 3.38 14.82 -0.39
CA PHE A 217 3.49 14.11 0.88
C PHE A 217 4.02 12.69 0.70
N THR A 218 3.55 11.97 -0.33
CA THR A 218 4.07 10.64 -0.66
C THR A 218 5.55 10.69 -1.05
N LYS A 219 5.97 11.68 -1.84
CA LYS A 219 7.39 11.91 -2.17
C LYS A 219 8.23 12.19 -0.91
N PHE A 220 7.71 12.99 0.02
CA PHE A 220 8.33 13.21 1.32
C PHE A 220 8.52 11.89 2.10
N LEU A 221 7.49 11.04 2.17
CA LEU A 221 7.59 9.72 2.80
C LEU A 221 8.59 8.79 2.10
N CYS A 222 8.87 8.99 0.80
CA CYS A 222 9.95 8.32 0.06
C CYS A 222 11.35 8.86 0.37
N GLY A 223 11.48 9.92 1.18
CA GLY A 223 12.77 10.57 1.43
C GLY A 223 13.25 11.45 0.27
N ILE A 224 12.34 11.91 -0.58
CA ILE A 224 12.61 12.94 -1.59
C ILE A 224 12.49 14.30 -0.90
N ASP A 225 13.47 15.16 -1.12
CA ASP A 225 13.41 16.54 -0.63
C ASP A 225 12.29 17.28 -1.38
N VAL A 226 11.28 17.72 -0.63
CA VAL A 226 10.14 18.45 -1.17
C VAL A 226 10.07 19.81 -0.49
N ASN A 227 9.73 20.83 -1.27
CA ASN A 227 9.49 22.14 -0.69
C ASN A 227 8.21 22.10 0.17
N ILE A 228 8.39 22.01 1.47
CA ILE A 228 7.32 21.89 2.48
C ILE A 228 6.37 23.10 2.43
N ALA A 229 6.84 24.27 1.95
CA ALA A 229 5.97 25.43 1.73
C ALA A 229 4.86 25.16 0.69
N LYS A 230 5.03 24.16 -0.19
CA LYS A 230 3.98 23.71 -1.13
C LYS A 230 2.98 22.73 -0.52
N LEU A 231 3.27 22.16 0.66
CA LEU A 231 2.31 21.32 1.40
C LEU A 231 1.29 22.19 2.15
N ASP A 232 1.67 23.40 2.53
CA ASP A 232 0.78 24.40 3.11
C ASP A 232 -0.25 24.90 2.09
N VAL A 233 -1.52 24.89 2.47
CA VAL A 233 -2.64 25.47 1.70
C VAL A 233 -2.39 26.95 1.41
N TYR A 234 -1.75 27.67 2.35
CA TYR A 234 -1.44 29.09 2.19
C TYR A 234 -0.26 29.36 1.23
N GLY A 235 0.69 28.45 1.10
CA GLY A 235 1.80 28.58 0.14
C GLY A 235 1.34 28.47 -1.32
N ARG A 236 0.25 27.74 -1.58
CA ARG A 236 -0.30 27.55 -2.92
C ARG A 236 -1.17 28.70 -3.41
N MET A 237 -1.85 29.43 -2.51
CA MET A 237 -2.62 30.61 -2.89
C MET A 237 -1.75 31.82 -3.30
N ARG A 238 -0.49 31.89 -2.85
CA ARG A 238 0.44 33.00 -3.18
C ARG A 238 1.07 32.90 -4.56
N HIS A 239 0.98 31.75 -5.24
CA HIS A 239 1.55 31.57 -6.58
C HIS A 239 0.52 31.75 -7.71
N HIS A 240 -0.73 32.07 -7.36
CA HIS A 240 -1.81 32.39 -8.30
C HIS A 240 -2.31 33.84 -8.17
N SER A 241 -1.52 34.72 -7.53
CA SER A 241 -1.76 36.16 -7.44
C SER A 241 -0.64 36.94 -8.12
#